data_AF-A0A844FZJ4-F1
#
_entry.id   AF-A0A844FZJ4-F1
#
_cell.length_a   1.000
_cell.length_b   1.000
_cell.length_c   1.000
_cell.angle_alpha   90.00
_cell.angle_beta   90.00
_cell.angle_gamma   90.00
#
_symmetry.space_group_name_H-M   'P 1'
#
loop_
_entity.id
_entity.type
_entity.pdbx_description
1 polymer ?
#
loop_
_entity_poly.entity_id
_entity_poly.type
_entity_poly.pdbx_seq_one_letter_code
_entity_poly.pdbx_strand_id
1 'polypeptide(L)'
;MTIVNFFVEYYAKKNHSQAAEIQAEFDNRVYDLGTSNLQILLSDLEREQILMIANKKKRFVLNKKHLSECSLQNWYSDVSDVRRNTVAIYLCQLECIDWGTRLVKKFLNWNYALLFLLTIIIMLFFGTLKIGFLFNLLFTFPLFFCIVCLFRKLRSYKLKLDKIKMAEKLFELIIQNRDKDITMEDVTCLQEKINSFRKNSFLIPNWFY
;
A
#
# COMPACT_ATOMS: atom_id res chain seq x y z
N MET A 1 4.72 17.02 18.13
CA MET A 1 5.33 16.56 16.87
C MET A 1 6.74 17.09 16.85
N THR A 2 7.77 16.24 16.92
CA THR A 2 9.18 16.67 16.99
C THR A 2 9.73 16.98 15.59
N ILE A 3 10.76 17.84 15.51
CA ILE A 3 11.43 18.21 14.24
C ILE A 3 11.92 16.97 13.49
N VAL A 4 12.43 15.97 14.20
CA VAL A 4 12.85 14.68 13.63
C VAL A 4 11.68 13.95 12.97
N ASN A 5 10.51 13.88 13.63
CA ASN A 5 9.31 13.27 13.03
C ASN A 5 8.87 13.99 11.77
N PHE A 6 9.02 15.32 11.72
CA PHE A 6 8.69 16.09 10.51
C PHE A 6 9.59 15.69 9.32
N PHE A 7 10.91 15.62 9.52
CA PHE A 7 11.81 15.19 8.44
C PHE A 7 11.57 13.75 8.02
N VAL A 8 11.38 12.83 8.96
CA VAL A 8 11.09 11.42 8.66
C VAL A 8 9.78 11.30 7.87
N GLU A 9 8.72 11.99 8.28
CA GLU A 9 7.45 11.97 7.54
C GLU A 9 7.56 12.62 6.16
N TYR A 10 8.35 13.69 6.03
CA TYR A 10 8.59 14.34 4.75
C TYR A 10 9.32 13.41 3.77
N TYR A 11 10.45 12.81 4.16
CA TYR A 11 11.20 11.89 3.32
C TYR A 11 10.41 10.63 3.01
N ALA A 12 9.70 10.07 4.00
CA ALA A 12 8.82 8.93 3.79
C ALA A 12 7.74 9.24 2.74
N LYS A 13 7.08 10.40 2.84
CA LYS A 13 6.06 10.82 1.87
C LYS A 13 6.64 11.05 0.47
N LYS A 14 7.82 11.68 0.37
CA LYS A 14 8.51 11.92 -0.90
C LYS A 14 8.84 10.60 -1.60
N ASN A 15 9.54 9.70 -0.91
CA ASN A 15 9.94 8.40 -1.46
C ASN A 15 8.72 7.54 -1.83
N HIS A 16 7.67 7.62 -1.03
CA HIS A 16 6.42 6.90 -1.30
C HIS A 16 5.70 7.43 -2.56
N SER A 17 5.67 8.75 -2.75
CA SER A 17 5.10 9.35 -3.96
C SER A 17 5.90 8.95 -5.21
N GLN A 18 7.23 9.00 -5.13
CA GLN A 18 8.11 8.59 -6.23
C GLN A 18 7.92 7.11 -6.58
N ALA A 19 7.83 6.22 -5.59
CA ALA A 19 7.58 4.81 -5.84
C ALA A 19 6.22 4.56 -6.51
N ALA A 20 5.18 5.29 -6.11
CA ALA A 20 3.86 5.22 -6.74
C ALA A 20 3.90 5.69 -8.20
N GLU A 21 4.66 6.75 -8.50
CA GLU A 21 4.83 7.27 -9.85
C GLU A 21 5.62 6.32 -10.75
N ILE A 22 6.72 5.73 -10.25
CA ILE A 22 7.48 4.72 -10.99
C ILE A 22 6.58 3.55 -11.37
N GLN A 23 5.75 3.07 -10.43
CA GLN A 23 4.83 1.97 -10.70
C GLN A 23 3.74 2.38 -11.69
N ALA A 24 3.20 3.61 -11.58
CA ALA A 24 2.19 4.11 -12.50
C ALA A 24 2.72 4.23 -13.94
N GLU A 25 3.97 4.67 -14.12
CA GLU A 25 4.61 4.68 -15.44
C GLU A 25 4.80 3.28 -15.99
N PHE A 26 5.27 2.35 -15.16
CA PHE A 26 5.43 0.97 -15.58
C PHE A 26 4.11 0.42 -16.12
N ASP A 27 3.02 0.58 -15.36
CA ASP A 27 1.68 0.15 -15.76
C ASP A 27 1.23 0.88 -17.05
N ASN A 28 1.47 2.18 -17.18
CA ASN A 28 1.15 2.96 -18.39
C ASN A 28 1.87 2.44 -19.63
N ARG A 29 3.13 2.04 -19.51
CA ARG A 29 3.92 1.49 -20.62
C ARG A 29 3.50 0.08 -20.99
N VAL A 30 3.18 -0.76 -19.99
CA VAL A 30 2.72 -2.14 -20.22
C VAL A 30 1.37 -2.16 -20.92
N TYR A 31 0.49 -1.23 -20.58
CA TYR A 31 -0.87 -1.16 -21.10
C TYR A 31 -1.07 -0.15 -22.24
N ASP A 32 0.00 0.53 -22.66
CA ASP A 32 -0.02 1.58 -23.68
C ASP A 32 -1.09 2.67 -23.42
N LEU A 33 -1.17 3.13 -22.17
CA LEU A 33 -2.24 4.05 -21.68
C LEU A 33 -2.11 5.51 -22.17
N GLY A 34 -1.27 5.76 -23.18
CA GLY A 34 -0.89 7.11 -23.57
C GLY A 34 -0.03 7.79 -22.49
N THR A 35 0.97 8.53 -22.92
CA THR A 35 1.87 9.25 -22.02
C THR A 35 1.11 10.38 -21.30
N SER A 36 0.70 10.13 -20.06
CA SER A 36 0.52 11.21 -19.10
C SER A 36 1.87 11.94 -18.91
N ASN A 37 1.84 13.18 -18.40
CA ASN A 37 3.02 14.03 -18.11
C ASN A 37 4.13 13.38 -17.23
N LEU A 38 4.00 12.11 -16.84
CA LEU A 38 5.01 11.31 -16.14
C LEU A 38 6.33 11.15 -16.91
N GLN A 39 6.32 11.23 -18.25
CA GLN A 39 7.53 11.09 -19.06
C GLN A 39 8.60 12.15 -18.69
N ILE A 40 8.14 13.34 -18.26
CA ILE A 40 8.97 14.46 -17.78
C ILE A 40 9.49 14.21 -16.35
N LEU A 41 8.78 13.43 -15.53
CA LEU A 41 9.18 13.14 -14.16
C LEU A 41 10.20 11.98 -14.07
N LEU A 42 10.13 11.04 -15.01
CA LEU A 42 11.08 9.94 -15.12
C LEU A 42 12.35 10.27 -15.90
N SER A 43 12.36 11.34 -16.70
CA SER A 43 13.62 11.89 -17.21
C SER A 43 14.51 12.43 -16.08
N ASP A 44 13.91 12.91 -14.98
CA ASP A 44 14.63 13.35 -13.78
C ASP A 44 14.94 12.21 -12.81
N LEU A 45 14.23 11.08 -12.92
CA LEU A 45 14.51 9.88 -12.15
C LEU A 45 15.64 9.13 -12.87
N GLU A 46 16.89 9.50 -12.56
CA GLU A 46 18.10 8.93 -13.16
C GLU A 46 17.93 7.43 -13.36
N ARG A 47 18.03 6.98 -14.61
CA ARG A 47 17.97 5.56 -15.03
C ARG A 47 18.80 4.64 -14.12
N GLU A 48 19.86 5.20 -13.53
CA GLU A 48 20.71 4.57 -12.53
C GLU A 48 19.97 4.17 -11.25
N GLN A 49 19.03 4.96 -10.74
CA GLN A 49 18.20 4.63 -9.58
C GLN A 49 17.25 3.45 -9.87
N ILE A 50 16.66 3.41 -11.07
CA ILE A 50 15.81 2.29 -11.52
C ILE A 50 16.67 1.02 -11.62
N LEU A 51 17.85 1.11 -12.24
CA LEU A 51 18.81 0.00 -12.31
C LEU A 51 19.31 -0.43 -10.93
N MET A 52 19.55 0.51 -10.01
CA MET A 52 19.94 0.23 -8.63
C MET A 52 18.84 -0.54 -7.89
N ILE A 53 17.56 -0.14 -8.05
CA ILE A 53 16.41 -0.83 -7.47
C ILE A 53 16.28 -2.24 -8.08
N ALA A 54 16.38 -2.36 -9.40
CA ALA A 54 16.33 -3.66 -10.10
C ALA A 54 17.47 -4.58 -9.65
N ASN A 55 18.69 -4.07 -9.52
CA ASN A 55 19.86 -4.82 -9.06
C ASN A 55 19.78 -5.18 -7.57
N LYS A 56 19.26 -4.28 -6.71
CA LYS A 56 18.96 -4.60 -5.31
C LYS A 56 17.90 -5.68 -5.19
N LYS A 57 16.85 -5.65 -6.02
CA LYS A 57 15.82 -6.69 -6.10
C LYS A 57 16.41 -8.04 -6.51
N LYS A 58 17.29 -8.06 -7.54
CA LYS A 58 18.00 -9.27 -7.97
C LYS A 58 18.88 -9.86 -6.85
N ARG A 59 19.61 -9.03 -6.10
CA ARG A 59 20.35 -9.46 -4.89
C ARG A 59 19.43 -9.94 -3.75
N PHE A 60 18.27 -9.32 -3.56
CA PHE A 60 17.29 -9.73 -2.54
C PHE A 60 16.64 -11.07 -2.84
N VAL A 61 16.31 -11.33 -4.12
CA VAL A 61 15.73 -12.60 -4.60
C VAL A 61 16.75 -13.74 -4.45
N LEU A 62 18.01 -13.50 -4.80
CA LEU A 62 19.08 -14.51 -4.67
C LEU A 62 19.40 -14.88 -3.21
N ASN A 63 19.11 -13.99 -2.24
CA ASN A 63 19.43 -14.21 -0.83
C ASN A 63 18.26 -14.77 0.02
N LYS A 64 17.02 -14.80 -0.49
CA LYS A 64 15.90 -15.47 0.20
C LYS A 64 15.62 -16.82 -0.47
N LYS A 65 15.91 -17.93 0.22
CA LYS A 65 15.59 -19.32 -0.18
C LYS A 65 14.11 -19.61 -0.49
N HIS A 66 13.20 -18.64 -0.35
CA HIS A 66 11.75 -18.81 -0.41
C HIS A 66 11.07 -18.16 -1.62
N LEU A 67 11.77 -17.36 -2.44
CA LEU A 67 11.23 -16.83 -3.69
C LEU A 67 11.78 -17.62 -4.87
N SER A 68 10.98 -18.51 -5.43
CA SER A 68 11.29 -19.20 -6.70
C SER A 68 11.03 -18.29 -7.90
N GLU A 69 11.64 -18.55 -9.06
CA GLU A 69 11.30 -17.83 -10.31
C GLU A 69 9.80 -17.92 -10.62
N CYS A 70 9.14 -19.02 -10.27
CA CYS A 70 7.69 -19.17 -10.41
C CYS A 70 6.89 -18.16 -9.57
N SER A 71 7.42 -17.71 -8.41
CA SER A 71 6.78 -16.66 -7.59
C SER A 71 6.82 -15.27 -8.23
N LEU A 72 7.62 -15.12 -9.30
CA LEU A 72 7.77 -13.89 -10.08
C LEU A 72 6.99 -13.94 -11.41
N GLN A 73 6.30 -15.05 -11.68
CA GLN A 73 5.48 -15.24 -12.88
C GLN A 73 3.99 -15.30 -12.48
N ASN A 74 3.11 -15.00 -13.43
CA ASN A 74 1.66 -15.13 -13.27
C ASN A 74 1.09 -14.41 -12.03
N TRP A 75 1.47 -13.13 -11.87
CA TRP A 75 0.98 -12.30 -10.76
C TRP A 75 -0.52 -12.00 -10.81
N TYR A 76 -1.14 -12.21 -11.97
CA TYR A 76 -2.56 -12.00 -12.21
C TYR A 76 -3.20 -13.34 -12.60
N SER A 77 -4.51 -13.44 -12.36
CA SER A 77 -5.29 -14.58 -12.85
C SER A 77 -5.24 -14.67 -14.37
N ASP A 78 -5.46 -15.87 -14.88
CA ASP A 78 -5.53 -16.08 -16.32
C ASP A 78 -6.76 -15.37 -16.91
N VAL A 79 -6.50 -14.39 -17.78
CA VAL A 79 -7.49 -13.61 -18.51
C VAL A 79 -7.43 -13.91 -20.02
N SER A 80 -6.80 -15.01 -20.43
CA SER A 80 -6.69 -15.43 -21.84
C SER A 80 -8.03 -15.53 -22.56
N ASP A 81 -9.08 -15.88 -21.83
CA ASP A 81 -10.44 -16.06 -22.38
C ASP A 81 -11.17 -14.72 -22.61
N VAL A 82 -10.59 -13.60 -22.18
CA VAL A 82 -11.15 -12.27 -22.34
C VAL A 82 -10.83 -11.74 -23.73
N ARG A 83 -11.84 -11.69 -24.61
CA ARG A 83 -11.68 -11.27 -26.02
C ARG A 83 -11.28 -9.80 -26.21
N ARG A 84 -11.55 -8.94 -25.22
CA ARG A 84 -11.28 -7.49 -25.28
C ARG A 84 -10.11 -7.13 -24.37
N ASN A 85 -9.06 -6.57 -24.96
CA ASN A 85 -7.85 -6.17 -24.23
C ASN A 85 -8.14 -5.18 -23.09
N THR A 86 -9.03 -4.19 -23.31
CA THR A 86 -9.40 -3.20 -22.27
C THR A 86 -10.01 -3.85 -21.03
N VAL A 87 -10.83 -4.88 -21.22
CA VAL A 87 -11.43 -5.64 -20.12
C VAL A 87 -10.36 -6.44 -19.38
N ALA A 88 -9.43 -7.07 -20.09
CA ALA A 88 -8.31 -7.81 -19.48
C ALA A 88 -7.44 -6.89 -18.62
N ILE A 89 -7.06 -5.71 -19.15
CA ILE A 89 -6.27 -4.71 -18.41
C ILE A 89 -7.01 -4.23 -17.16
N TYR A 90 -8.31 -3.95 -17.31
CA TYR A 90 -9.15 -3.51 -16.19
C TYR A 90 -9.24 -4.56 -15.08
N LEU A 91 -9.36 -5.84 -15.43
CA LEU A 91 -9.36 -6.95 -14.48
C LEU A 91 -8.01 -7.06 -13.74
N CYS A 92 -6.88 -6.98 -14.46
CA CYS A 92 -5.55 -6.98 -13.85
C CYS A 92 -5.39 -5.82 -12.84
N GLN A 93 -5.85 -4.61 -13.20
CA GLN A 93 -5.82 -3.45 -12.31
C GLN A 93 -6.67 -3.65 -11.05
N LEU A 94 -7.83 -4.32 -11.17
CA LEU A 94 -8.68 -4.63 -10.02
C LEU A 94 -8.07 -5.68 -9.09
N GLU A 95 -7.45 -6.73 -9.62
CA GLU A 95 -6.70 -7.69 -8.82
C GLU A 95 -5.55 -7.01 -8.05
N CYS A 96 -4.88 -6.07 -8.72
CA CYS A 96 -3.86 -5.22 -8.09
C CYS A 96 -4.42 -4.44 -6.88
N ILE A 97 -5.61 -3.85 -7.04
CA ILE A 97 -6.31 -3.11 -5.98
C ILE A 97 -6.72 -4.04 -4.83
N ASP A 98 -7.34 -5.17 -5.16
CA ASP A 98 -7.82 -6.15 -4.17
C ASP A 98 -6.66 -6.72 -3.36
N TRP A 99 -5.57 -7.14 -4.02
CA TRP A 99 -4.36 -7.59 -3.34
C TRP A 99 -3.79 -6.50 -2.42
N GLY A 100 -3.66 -5.26 -2.90
CA GLY A 100 -3.17 -4.15 -2.09
C GLY A 100 -4.07 -3.85 -0.89
N THR A 101 -5.39 -3.91 -1.10
CA THR A 101 -6.41 -3.68 -0.08
C THR A 101 -6.38 -4.76 1.00
N ARG A 102 -6.28 -6.03 0.61
CA ARG A 102 -6.12 -7.16 1.54
C ARG A 102 -4.85 -7.03 2.37
N LEU A 103 -3.73 -6.68 1.75
CA LEU A 103 -2.46 -6.51 2.44
C LEU A 103 -2.53 -5.37 3.46
N VAL A 104 -3.05 -4.20 3.07
CA VAL A 104 -3.23 -3.06 3.99
C VAL A 104 -4.16 -3.46 5.13
N LYS A 105 -5.25 -4.17 4.86
CA LYS A 105 -6.18 -4.65 5.91
C LYS A 105 -5.48 -5.61 6.88
N LYS A 106 -4.69 -6.56 6.37
CA LYS A 106 -3.89 -7.49 7.19
C LYS A 106 -2.90 -6.71 8.05
N PHE A 107 -2.23 -5.72 7.48
CA PHE A 107 -1.28 -4.86 8.19
C PHE A 107 -1.95 -4.03 9.29
N LEU A 108 -3.10 -3.42 9.00
CA LEU A 108 -3.88 -2.69 9.98
C LEU A 108 -4.30 -3.59 11.15
N ASN A 109 -4.81 -4.79 10.86
CA ASN A 109 -5.21 -5.76 11.88
C ASN A 109 -4.02 -6.19 12.74
N TRP A 110 -2.85 -6.43 12.13
CA TRP A 110 -1.63 -6.75 12.85
C TRP A 110 -1.20 -5.61 13.79
N ASN A 111 -1.27 -4.36 13.33
CA ASN A 111 -0.97 -3.19 14.17
C ASN A 111 -1.97 -3.03 15.32
N TYR A 112 -3.26 -3.30 15.10
CA TYR A 112 -4.25 -3.30 16.18
C TYR A 112 -3.97 -4.38 17.23
N ALA A 113 -3.61 -5.59 16.79
CA ALA A 113 -3.23 -6.67 17.70
C ALA A 113 -1.98 -6.32 18.51
N LEU A 114 -0.96 -5.74 17.88
CA LEU A 114 0.25 -5.28 18.55
C LEU A 114 -0.05 -4.17 19.58
N LEU A 115 -0.88 -3.18 19.22
CA LEU A 115 -1.29 -2.11 20.14
C LEU A 115 -2.06 -2.65 21.34
N PHE A 116 -2.95 -3.62 21.12
CA PHE A 116 -3.67 -4.28 22.20
C PHE A 116 -2.73 -5.03 23.14
N LEU A 117 -1.79 -5.80 22.59
CA LEU A 117 -0.78 -6.51 23.38
C LEU A 117 0.10 -5.55 24.19
N LEU A 118 0.59 -4.46 23.57
CA LEU A 118 1.37 -3.43 24.26
C LEU A 118 0.59 -2.80 25.42
N THR A 119 -0.71 -2.55 25.23
CA THR A 119 -1.58 -2.00 26.27
C THR A 119 -1.66 -2.96 27.47
N ILE A 120 -1.82 -4.27 27.22
CA ILE A 120 -1.83 -5.29 28.29
C ILE A 120 -0.49 -5.31 29.03
N ILE A 121 0.64 -5.31 28.32
CA ILE A 121 1.98 -5.33 28.92
C ILE A 121 2.18 -4.11 29.83
N ILE A 122 1.79 -2.92 29.36
CA ILE A 122 1.86 -1.68 30.13
C ILE A 122 1.02 -1.80 31.41
N MET A 123 -0.22 -2.28 31.30
CA MET A 123 -1.11 -2.45 32.46
C MET A 123 -0.53 -3.43 33.49
N LEU A 124 0.04 -4.56 33.04
CA LEU A 124 0.68 -5.54 33.93
C LEU A 124 1.94 -4.97 34.61
N PHE A 125 2.77 -4.26 33.85
CA PHE A 125 4.00 -3.67 34.38
C PHE A 125 3.71 -2.61 35.44
N PHE A 126 2.81 -1.67 35.16
CA PHE A 126 2.47 -0.61 36.12
C PHE A 126 1.54 -1.07 37.25
N GLY A 127 0.72 -2.10 37.02
CA GLY A 127 -0.13 -2.70 38.06
C GLY A 127 0.66 -3.44 39.15
N THR A 128 1.87 -3.92 38.83
CA THR A 128 2.75 -4.61 39.80
C THR A 128 3.69 -3.65 40.54
N LEU A 129 3.92 -2.46 39.99
CA LEU A 129 4.77 -1.45 40.61
C LEU A 129 3.98 -0.68 41.67
N LYS A 130 4.40 -0.78 42.95
CA LYS A 130 3.93 0.06 44.06
C LYS A 130 4.44 1.51 43.96
N ILE A 131 4.50 2.03 42.74
CA ILE A 131 4.86 3.40 42.45
C ILE A 131 3.60 4.26 42.69
N GLY A 132 3.77 5.40 43.36
CA GLY A 132 2.64 6.29 43.67
C GLY A 132 1.83 6.66 42.44
N PHE A 133 0.51 6.82 42.61
CA PHE A 133 -0.45 7.08 41.52
C PHE A 133 -0.01 8.17 40.53
N LEU A 134 0.58 9.26 41.03
CA LEU A 134 1.09 10.37 40.22
C LEU A 134 2.24 9.97 39.29
N PHE A 135 3.17 9.14 39.74
CA PHE A 135 4.27 8.65 38.91
C PHE A 135 3.77 7.63 37.87
N ASN A 136 2.85 6.75 38.25
CA ASN A 136 2.20 5.84 37.29
C ASN A 136 1.46 6.63 36.19
N LEU A 137 0.75 7.71 36.56
CA LEU A 137 0.07 8.58 35.59
C LEU A 137 1.06 9.29 34.67
N LEU A 138 2.19 9.80 35.20
CA LEU A 138 3.20 10.52 34.43
C LEU A 138 3.85 9.64 33.35
N PHE A 139 4.08 8.35 33.63
CA PHE A 139 4.67 7.42 32.66
C PHE A 139 3.65 6.79 31.70
N THR A 140 2.42 6.53 32.16
CA THR A 140 1.39 5.90 31.33
C THR A 140 0.68 6.89 30.39
N PHE A 141 0.58 8.17 30.77
CA PHE A 141 -0.14 9.17 29.98
C PHE A 141 0.48 9.42 28.59
N PRO A 142 1.80 9.61 28.42
CA PRO A 142 2.41 9.75 27.10
C PRO A 142 2.23 8.50 26.23
N LEU A 143 2.36 7.32 26.82
CA LEU A 143 2.15 6.03 26.14
C LEU A 143 0.70 5.90 25.66
N PHE A 144 -0.26 6.19 26.53
CA PHE A 144 -1.68 6.19 26.19
C PHE A 144 -1.99 7.20 25.08
N PHE A 145 -1.44 8.40 25.16
CA PHE A 145 -1.59 9.42 24.13
C PHE A 145 -1.03 8.96 22.77
N CYS A 146 0.16 8.34 22.76
CA CYS A 146 0.74 7.73 21.56
C CYS A 146 -0.17 6.64 20.97
N ILE A 147 -0.71 5.75 21.81
CA ILE A 147 -1.65 4.70 21.40
C ILE A 147 -2.90 5.33 20.77
N VAL A 148 -3.51 6.33 21.40
CA VAL A 148 -4.70 7.01 20.87
C VAL A 148 -4.41 7.69 19.53
N CYS A 149 -3.27 8.37 19.40
CA CYS A 149 -2.84 8.98 18.14
C CYS A 149 -2.67 7.93 17.03
N LEU A 150 -2.05 6.79 17.35
CA LEU A 150 -1.90 5.66 16.42
C LEU A 150 -3.25 5.08 16.02
N PHE A 151 -4.17 4.86 16.97
CA PHE A 151 -5.53 4.40 16.70
C PHE A 151 -6.30 5.36 15.78
N ARG A 152 -6.22 6.67 16.03
CA ARG A 152 -6.85 7.69 15.16
C ARG A 152 -6.28 7.67 13.75
N LYS A 153 -4.95 7.54 13.62
CA LYS A 153 -4.28 7.40 12.33
C LYS A 153 -4.79 6.13 11.62
N LEU A 154 -4.72 4.96 12.25
CA LEU A 154 -5.21 3.70 11.67
C LEU A 154 -6.69 3.77 11.25
N ARG A 155 -7.56 4.38 12.08
CA ARG A 155 -9.00 4.53 11.78
C ARG A 155 -9.26 5.45 10.58
N SER A 156 -8.59 6.60 10.50
CA SER A 156 -8.71 7.53 9.36
C SER A 156 -8.37 6.83 8.04
N TYR A 157 -7.36 5.97 8.05
CA TYR A 157 -6.98 5.22 6.86
C TYR A 157 -7.91 4.05 6.55
N LYS A 158 -8.45 3.33 7.55
CA LYS A 158 -9.47 2.31 7.31
C LYS A 158 -10.67 2.89 6.55
N LEU A 159 -11.08 4.11 6.90
CA LEU A 159 -12.15 4.83 6.17
C LEU A 159 -11.76 5.18 4.73
N LYS A 160 -10.48 5.46 4.45
CA LYS A 160 -9.98 5.65 3.08
C LYS A 160 -9.96 4.33 2.29
N LEU A 161 -9.62 3.23 2.95
CA LEU A 161 -9.64 1.88 2.38
C LEU A 161 -11.07 1.44 2.01
N ASP A 162 -12.05 1.72 2.85
CA ASP A 162 -13.45 1.36 2.59
C ASP A 162 -14.04 2.14 1.38
N LYS A 163 -13.51 3.32 1.05
CA LYS A 163 -13.86 4.03 -0.20
C LYS A 163 -13.39 3.29 -1.46
N ILE A 164 -12.36 2.45 -1.34
CA ILE A 164 -11.79 1.67 -2.46
C ILE A 164 -12.55 0.36 -2.66
N LYS A 165 -13.17 -0.20 -1.61
CA LYS A 165 -14.13 -1.33 -1.77
C LYS A 165 -15.33 -0.98 -2.65
N MET A 166 -15.62 0.30 -2.86
CA MET A 166 -16.61 0.72 -3.86
C MET A 166 -16.17 0.33 -5.29
N ALA A 167 -14.86 0.20 -5.54
CA ALA A 167 -14.31 -0.36 -6.78
C ALA A 167 -14.40 -1.89 -6.84
N GLU A 168 -14.32 -2.61 -5.72
CA GLU A 168 -14.60 -4.07 -5.66
C GLU A 168 -16.08 -4.37 -5.98
N LYS A 169 -17.03 -3.52 -5.54
CA LYS A 169 -18.43 -3.64 -5.98
C LYS A 169 -18.60 -3.42 -7.49
N LEU A 170 -17.75 -2.59 -8.10
CA LEU A 170 -17.73 -2.43 -9.56
C LEU A 170 -17.16 -3.67 -10.26
N PHE A 171 -16.19 -4.37 -9.67
CA PHE A 171 -15.67 -5.66 -10.15
C PHE A 171 -16.77 -6.72 -10.22
N GLU A 172 -17.56 -6.88 -9.15
CA GLU A 172 -18.68 -7.83 -9.12
C GLU A 172 -19.73 -7.49 -10.19
N LEU A 173 -20.05 -6.21 -10.37
CA LEU A 173 -21.01 -5.76 -11.38
C LEU A 173 -20.53 -5.93 -12.82
N ILE A 174 -19.22 -5.84 -13.07
CA ILE A 174 -18.60 -5.99 -14.40
C ILE A 174 -18.42 -7.46 -14.76
N ILE A 175 -18.04 -8.32 -13.80
CA ILE A 175 -17.99 -9.77 -14.02
C ILE A 175 -19.39 -10.33 -14.25
N GLN A 176 -20.39 -9.84 -13.50
CA GLN A 176 -21.78 -10.25 -13.69
C GLN A 176 -22.38 -9.69 -15.00
N ASN A 177 -22.00 -8.48 -15.42
CA ASN A 177 -22.38 -7.92 -16.72
C ASN A 177 -21.22 -7.99 -17.72
N ARG A 178 -20.99 -9.19 -18.29
CA ARG A 178 -19.97 -9.44 -19.34
C ARG A 178 -20.10 -8.56 -20.59
N ASP A 179 -21.18 -7.79 -20.72
CA ASP A 179 -21.47 -6.90 -21.84
C ASP A 179 -21.15 -5.41 -21.58
N LYS A 180 -20.67 -5.04 -20.38
CA LYS A 180 -20.29 -3.64 -20.15
C LYS A 180 -19.08 -3.29 -21.01
N ASP A 181 -19.24 -2.33 -21.91
CA ASP A 181 -18.16 -1.86 -22.76
C ASP A 181 -17.18 -1.03 -21.91
N ILE A 182 -16.05 -1.63 -21.55
CA ILE A 182 -14.98 -0.94 -20.82
C ILE A 182 -14.11 -0.23 -21.83
N THR A 183 -14.14 1.08 -21.77
CA THR A 183 -13.37 1.94 -22.65
C THR A 183 -11.94 2.12 -22.14
N MET A 184 -11.05 2.60 -23.00
CA MET A 184 -9.69 2.95 -22.57
C MET A 184 -9.69 4.10 -21.55
N GLU A 185 -10.68 5.00 -21.62
CA GLU A 185 -10.85 6.07 -20.63
C GLU A 185 -11.15 5.52 -19.24
N ASP A 186 -11.94 4.45 -19.14
CA ASP A 186 -12.23 3.78 -17.86
C ASP A 186 -10.98 3.18 -17.23
N VAL A 187 -10.12 2.57 -18.07
CA VAL A 187 -8.83 1.98 -17.65
C VAL A 187 -7.88 3.08 -17.17
N THR A 188 -7.77 4.19 -17.91
CA THR A 188 -6.94 5.33 -17.51
C THR A 188 -7.45 5.97 -16.22
N CYS A 189 -8.75 6.18 -16.09
CA CYS A 189 -9.38 6.71 -14.88
C CYS A 189 -9.14 5.80 -13.66
N LEU A 190 -9.17 4.47 -13.85
CA LEU A 190 -8.82 3.52 -12.79
C LEU A 190 -7.34 3.62 -12.42
N GLN A 191 -6.44 3.71 -13.41
CA GLN A 191 -5.00 3.84 -13.17
C GLN A 191 -4.65 5.11 -12.38
N GLU A 192 -5.28 6.24 -12.68
CA GLU A 192 -5.12 7.49 -11.93
C GLU A 192 -5.57 7.35 -10.46
N LYS A 193 -6.70 6.67 -10.25
CA LYS A 193 -7.19 6.36 -8.90
C LYS A 193 -6.23 5.44 -8.14
N ILE A 194 -5.67 4.43 -8.81
CA ILE A 194 -4.65 3.53 -8.25
C ILE A 194 -3.40 4.34 -7.85
N ASN A 195 -2.90 5.21 -8.73
CA ASN A 195 -1.74 6.05 -8.45
C ASN A 195 -2.00 6.97 -7.24
N SER A 196 -3.14 7.67 -7.25
CA SER A 196 -3.56 8.53 -6.13
C SER A 196 -3.68 7.76 -4.82
N PHE A 197 -4.23 6.54 -4.86
CA PHE A 197 -4.29 5.67 -3.69
C PHE A 197 -2.88 5.27 -3.21
N ARG A 198 -2.03 4.78 -4.11
CA ARG A 198 -0.66 4.36 -3.80
C ARG A 198 0.11 5.50 -3.14
N LYS A 199 0.05 6.73 -3.66
CA LYS A 199 0.68 7.92 -3.04
C LYS A 199 0.25 8.17 -1.58
N ASN A 200 -0.99 7.82 -1.25
CA ASN A 200 -1.62 8.10 0.04
C ASN A 200 -1.73 6.88 0.97
N SER A 201 -1.25 5.70 0.55
CA SER A 201 -1.27 4.45 1.32
C SER A 201 -0.23 4.43 2.46
N PHE A 202 -0.25 3.36 3.27
CA PHE A 202 0.79 3.10 4.26
C PHE A 202 2.02 2.46 3.63
N LEU A 203 3.19 2.84 4.16
CA LEU A 203 4.41 2.09 3.94
C LEU A 203 4.33 0.78 4.71
N ILE A 204 4.22 -0.32 3.98
CA ILE A 204 4.22 -1.68 4.54
C ILE A 204 5.63 -2.25 4.40
N PRO A 205 6.27 -2.68 5.49
CA PRO A 205 7.61 -3.26 5.43
C PRO A 205 7.65 -4.54 4.58
N ASN A 206 8.74 -4.73 3.83
CA ASN A 206 8.91 -5.90 2.94
C ASN A 206 8.89 -7.27 3.65
N TRP A 207 9.03 -7.33 4.96
CA TRP A 207 8.93 -8.58 5.73
C TRP A 207 7.49 -8.97 6.08
N PHE A 208 6.52 -8.08 5.84
CA PHE A 208 5.11 -8.33 6.17
C PHE A 208 4.36 -9.15 5.11
N TYR A 209 4.93 -9.25 3.91
CA TYR A 209 4.40 -10.02 2.79
C TYR A 209 4.40 -11.52 3.08
#